data_AF-A0A0K1LWI1-F1
#
_entry.id   AF-A0A0K1LWI1-F1
#
_cell.length_a   1.000
_cell.length_b   1.000
_cell.length_c   1.000
_cell.angle_alpha   90.00
_cell.angle_beta   90.00
_cell.angle_gamma   90.00
#
_symmetry.space_group_name_H-M   'P 1'
#
loop_
_entity.id
_entity.type
_entity.pdbx_description
1 polymer ?
#
loop_
_entity_poly.entity_id
_entity_poly.type
_entity_poly.pdbx_seq_one_letter_code
_entity_poly.pdbx_strand_id
1 'polypeptide(L)'
;SDSIEEGSMPPELADVIKRLWSDSGVQASFERAAEYQLNDSAGYYLGELDRITKSDYLPNEQDVLRSRVKTTGIIEEQFSCKELHFRMFDVGGQRSERKKWIHCFEGVTCIIFCGALSAYDMVLVEDDEVNRMHESLHLFNSICNHRFFATTSIVLFLNKKDLFEEKIKKVHLSICFPDYDGPNTYDDASDYIKKQFE
;
A
#
# COMPACT_ATOMS: atom_id res chain seq x y z
N SER A 1 26.06 7.76 1.07
CA SER A 1 26.65 8.62 0.03
C SER A 1 26.00 8.25 -1.28
N ASP A 2 24.75 8.65 -1.44
CA ASP A 2 24.00 8.42 -2.68
C ASP A 2 23.99 9.74 -3.43
N SER A 3 25.06 9.97 -4.19
CA SER A 3 24.99 10.92 -5.30
C SER A 3 24.05 10.28 -6.32
N ILE A 4 22.77 10.68 -6.26
CA ILE A 4 21.91 10.63 -7.45
C ILE A 4 22.67 11.44 -8.48
N GLU A 5 23.34 10.79 -9.42
CA GLU A 5 23.86 11.50 -10.59
C GLU A 5 22.66 12.22 -11.22
N GLU A 6 22.72 13.54 -11.28
CA GLU A 6 21.72 14.39 -11.93
C GLU A 6 21.65 14.02 -13.41
N GLY A 7 20.79 13.05 -13.73
CA GLY A 7 20.43 12.68 -15.09
C GLY A 7 19.02 13.16 -15.40
N SER A 8 18.85 13.86 -16.52
CA SER A 8 17.53 14.05 -17.12
C SER A 8 17.08 12.75 -17.78
N MET A 9 15.78 12.44 -17.76
CA MET A 9 15.20 11.35 -18.56
C MET A 9 15.44 11.63 -20.06
N PRO A 10 16.28 10.86 -20.78
CA PRO A 10 16.48 11.09 -22.21
C PRO A 10 15.19 10.82 -22.99
N PRO A 11 14.84 11.63 -24.01
CA PRO A 11 13.63 11.40 -24.81
C PRO A 11 13.59 10.00 -25.44
N GLU A 12 14.74 9.50 -25.88
CA GLU A 12 14.86 8.15 -26.45
C GLU A 12 14.49 7.05 -25.45
N LEU A 13 14.84 7.22 -24.16
CA LEU A 13 14.48 6.27 -23.11
C LEU A 13 12.98 6.30 -22.84
N ALA A 14 12.36 7.48 -22.80
CA ALA A 14 10.92 7.62 -22.65
C ALA A 14 10.17 6.92 -23.80
N ASP A 15 10.62 7.10 -25.03
CA ASP A 15 10.06 6.43 -26.21
C ASP A 15 10.20 4.91 -26.15
N VAL A 16 11.36 4.40 -25.70
CA VAL A 16 11.58 2.96 -25.53
C VAL A 16 10.63 2.39 -24.49
N ILE A 17 10.50 3.03 -23.32
CA ILE A 17 9.58 2.56 -22.26
C ILE A 17 8.14 2.60 -22.76
N LYS A 18 7.73 3.64 -23.49
CA LYS A 18 6.38 3.75 -24.04
C LYS A 18 6.08 2.62 -25.04
N ARG A 19 7.04 2.29 -25.90
CA ARG A 19 6.91 1.16 -26.85
C ARG A 19 6.80 -0.17 -26.12
N LEU A 20 7.63 -0.40 -25.10
CA LEU A 20 7.56 -1.59 -24.27
C LEU A 20 6.22 -1.67 -23.52
N TRP A 21 5.75 -0.56 -22.95
CA TRP A 21 4.46 -0.53 -22.26
C TRP A 21 3.29 -0.81 -23.19
N SER A 22 3.39 -0.41 -24.47
CA SER A 22 2.35 -0.71 -25.47
C SER A 22 2.39 -2.15 -26.00
N ASP A 23 3.42 -2.94 -25.65
CA ASP A 23 3.55 -4.33 -26.07
C ASP A 23 2.55 -5.23 -25.35
N SER A 24 1.91 -6.13 -26.10
CA SER A 24 0.87 -7.01 -25.54
C SER A 24 1.44 -8.05 -24.56
N GLY A 25 2.69 -8.48 -24.72
CA GLY A 25 3.36 -9.37 -23.78
C GLY A 25 3.68 -8.66 -22.45
N VAL A 26 4.07 -7.40 -22.51
CA VAL A 26 4.27 -6.57 -21.31
C VAL A 26 2.93 -6.30 -20.60
N GLN A 27 1.87 -5.99 -21.35
CA GLN A 27 0.52 -5.83 -20.77
C GLN A 27 0.01 -7.13 -20.14
N ALA A 28 0.18 -8.27 -20.80
CA ALA A 28 -0.18 -9.57 -20.24
C ALA A 28 0.63 -9.92 -18.98
N SER A 29 1.90 -9.51 -18.91
CA SER A 29 2.71 -9.66 -17.70
C SER A 29 2.18 -8.75 -16.58
N PHE A 30 1.84 -7.49 -16.90
CA PHE A 30 1.26 -6.54 -15.95
C PHE A 30 -0.09 -7.01 -15.37
N GLU A 31 -0.93 -7.69 -16.16
CA GLU A 31 -2.16 -8.30 -15.66
C GLU A 31 -1.92 -9.39 -14.61
N ARG A 32 -0.72 -9.97 -14.61
CA ARG A 32 -0.24 -10.97 -13.64
C ARG A 32 0.68 -10.37 -12.57
N ALA A 33 0.64 -9.05 -12.38
CA ALA A 33 1.51 -8.33 -11.45
C ALA A 33 1.41 -8.79 -9.98
N ALA A 34 0.38 -9.55 -9.61
CA ALA A 34 0.27 -10.16 -8.28
C ALA A 34 1.33 -11.26 -8.04
N GLU A 35 1.83 -11.88 -9.11
CA GLU A 35 2.81 -12.98 -9.05
C GLU A 35 4.24 -12.50 -8.75
N TYR A 36 4.48 -11.19 -8.78
CA TYR A 36 5.79 -10.61 -8.53
C TYR A 36 5.69 -9.24 -7.83
N GLN A 37 6.84 -8.70 -7.42
CA GLN A 37 6.88 -7.48 -6.61
C GLN A 37 6.79 -6.22 -7.49
N LEU A 38 5.58 -5.86 -7.92
CA LEU A 38 5.31 -4.61 -8.65
C LEU A 38 4.73 -3.52 -7.74
N ASN A 39 5.04 -2.26 -8.05
CA ASN A 39 4.45 -1.11 -7.38
C ASN A 39 3.04 -0.83 -7.95
N ASP A 40 2.04 -0.66 -7.07
CA ASP A 40 0.66 -0.32 -7.42
C ASP A 40 0.54 0.93 -8.33
N SER A 41 1.47 1.88 -8.22
CA SER A 41 1.50 3.08 -9.06
C SER A 41 2.12 2.86 -10.45
N ALA A 42 2.63 1.66 -10.77
CA ALA A 42 3.32 1.40 -12.03
C ALA A 42 2.44 1.71 -13.25
N GLY A 43 1.19 1.23 -13.25
CA GLY A 43 0.26 1.49 -14.36
C GLY A 43 -0.05 2.98 -14.54
N TYR A 44 -0.13 3.74 -13.45
CA TYR A 44 -0.32 5.19 -13.50
C TYR A 44 0.86 5.89 -14.16
N TYR A 45 2.09 5.68 -13.67
CA TYR A 45 3.26 6.38 -14.23
C TYR A 45 3.59 5.94 -15.65
N LEU A 46 3.43 4.66 -15.99
CA LEU A 46 3.66 4.16 -17.34
C LEU A 46 2.59 4.67 -18.33
N GLY A 47 1.37 4.92 -17.87
CA GLY A 47 0.33 5.59 -18.65
C GLY A 47 0.57 7.10 -18.83
N GLU A 48 1.25 7.74 -17.89
CA GLU A 48 1.48 9.19 -17.85
C GLU A 48 2.87 9.62 -18.39
N LEU A 49 3.61 8.71 -19.06
CA LEU A 49 4.97 8.96 -19.56
C LEU A 49 5.09 10.28 -20.34
N ASP A 50 4.18 10.53 -21.28
CA ASP A 50 4.20 11.75 -22.11
C ASP A 50 4.14 13.05 -21.30
N ARG A 51 3.55 13.01 -20.10
CA ARG A 51 3.44 14.16 -19.19
C ARG A 51 4.65 14.24 -18.27
N ILE A 52 5.03 13.12 -17.65
CA ILE A 52 6.08 13.10 -16.62
C ILE A 52 7.51 13.21 -17.17
N THR A 53 7.71 12.94 -18.47
CA THR A 53 9.04 13.05 -19.11
C THR A 53 9.26 14.39 -19.82
N LYS A 54 8.36 15.37 -19.68
CA LYS A 54 8.56 16.73 -20.22
C LYS A 54 9.63 17.47 -19.42
N SER A 55 10.37 18.35 -20.10
CA SER A 55 11.42 19.16 -19.46
C SER A 55 10.89 20.17 -18.44
N ASP A 56 9.63 20.59 -18.59
CA ASP A 56 8.90 21.49 -17.70
C ASP A 56 7.92 20.74 -16.77
N TYR A 57 8.08 19.42 -16.63
CA TYR A 57 7.22 18.61 -15.77
C TYR A 57 7.25 19.13 -14.32
N LEU A 58 6.05 19.48 -13.83
CA LEU A 58 5.79 19.75 -12.43
C LEU A 58 4.83 18.67 -11.91
N PRO A 59 5.21 17.92 -10.86
CA PRO A 59 4.33 16.91 -10.26
C PRO A 59 3.01 17.54 -9.81
N ASN A 60 1.91 16.92 -10.19
CA ASN A 60 0.60 17.26 -9.65
C ASN A 60 0.37 16.51 -8.33
N GLU A 61 -0.74 16.82 -7.65
CA GLU A 61 -1.09 16.18 -6.38
C GLU A 61 -1.17 14.65 -6.51
N GLN A 62 -1.67 14.15 -7.64
CA GLN A 62 -1.81 12.71 -7.87
C GLN A 62 -0.45 12.01 -8.04
N ASP A 63 0.53 12.66 -8.66
CA ASP A 63 1.91 12.18 -8.77
C ASP A 63 2.55 12.07 -7.40
N VAL A 64 2.32 13.07 -6.54
CA VAL A 64 2.85 13.08 -5.16
C VAL A 64 2.20 11.98 -4.33
N LEU A 65 0.87 11.86 -4.37
CA LEU A 65 0.12 10.84 -3.63
C LEU A 65 0.42 9.41 -4.09
N ARG A 66 0.74 9.20 -5.37
CA ARG A 66 1.13 7.89 -5.93
C ARG A 66 2.61 7.60 -5.81
N SER A 67 3.43 8.58 -5.43
CA SER A 67 4.85 8.38 -5.24
C SER A 67 5.08 7.51 -4.03
N ARG A 68 5.80 6.40 -4.23
CA ARG A 68 6.09 5.46 -3.15
C ARG A 68 7.46 5.76 -2.56
N VAL A 69 7.46 6.48 -1.45
CA VAL A 69 8.64 6.61 -0.59
C VAL A 69 8.42 5.72 0.62
N LYS A 70 9.32 4.76 0.85
CA LYS A 70 9.22 3.87 2.01
C LYS A 70 9.51 4.68 3.29
N THR A 71 8.53 4.81 4.18
CA THR A 71 8.78 5.36 5.53
C THR A 71 9.79 4.47 6.25
N THR A 72 10.86 5.08 6.76
CA THR A 72 11.86 4.44 7.62
C THR A 72 11.94 5.22 8.92
N GLY A 73 12.01 4.50 10.04
CA GLY A 73 11.94 5.10 11.36
C GLY A 73 10.53 5.57 11.74
N ILE A 74 10.50 6.66 12.51
CA ILE A 74 9.30 7.29 13.05
C ILE A 74 9.37 8.76 12.63
N ILE A 75 8.34 9.22 11.96
CA ILE A 75 8.17 10.61 11.55
C ILE A 75 7.05 11.21 12.40
N GLU A 76 7.32 12.35 13.03
CA GLU A 76 6.34 13.06 13.83
C GLU A 76 5.92 14.34 13.12
N GLU A 77 4.61 14.52 12.96
CA GLU A 77 4.01 15.73 12.40
C GLU A 77 3.00 16.31 13.38
N GLN A 78 3.01 17.63 13.53
CA GLN A 78 2.10 18.35 14.40
C GLN A 78 1.26 19.32 13.59
N PHE A 79 -0.05 19.22 13.71
CA PHE A 79 -0.97 20.10 12.99
C PHE A 79 -2.23 20.37 13.82
N SER A 80 -2.94 21.44 13.45
CA SER A 80 -4.19 21.83 14.11
C SER A 80 -5.34 21.72 13.11
N CYS A 81 -6.44 21.09 13.52
CA CYS A 81 -7.67 21.04 12.74
C CYS A 81 -8.81 21.56 13.60
N LYS A 82 -9.36 22.72 13.21
CA LYS A 82 -10.29 23.50 14.05
C LYS A 82 -9.62 23.82 15.40
N GLU A 83 -10.25 23.44 16.51
CA GLU A 83 -9.76 23.65 17.88
C GLU A 83 -8.97 22.45 18.43
N LEU A 84 -8.73 21.42 17.61
CA LEU A 84 -8.01 20.22 18.01
C LEU A 84 -6.56 20.26 17.51
N HIS A 85 -5.62 19.99 18.42
CA HIS A 85 -4.21 19.83 18.10
C HIS A 85 -3.88 18.34 18.00
N PHE A 86 -3.30 17.95 16.87
CA PHE A 86 -2.90 16.58 16.58
C PHE A 86 -1.37 16.47 16.56
N ARG A 87 -0.88 15.42 17.21
CA ARG A 87 0.50 14.93 17.10
C ARG A 87 0.44 13.56 16.46
N MET A 88 0.77 13.48 15.19
CA MET A 88 0.67 12.27 14.38
C MET A 88 2.05 11.64 14.22
N PHE A 89 2.13 10.33 14.44
CA PHE A 89 3.35 9.55 14.24
C PHE A 89 3.12 8.61 13.06
N ASP A 90 3.85 8.82 11.96
CA ASP A 90 3.95 7.85 10.87
C ASP A 90 5.11 6.91 11.16
N VAL A 91 4.83 5.60 11.16
CA VAL A 91 5.78 4.56 11.52
C VAL A 91 5.97 3.59 10.37
N GLY A 92 7.22 3.21 10.10
CA GLY A 92 7.50 2.19 9.09
C GLY A 92 6.80 0.86 9.40
N GLY A 93 5.99 0.35 8.45
CA GLY A 93 5.22 -0.90 8.60
C GLY A 93 5.98 -2.21 8.34
N GLN A 94 7.15 -2.11 7.70
CA GLN A 94 7.99 -3.26 7.33
C GLN A 94 8.50 -4.00 8.57
N ARG A 95 8.70 -5.31 8.49
CA ARG A 95 9.11 -6.14 9.64
C ARG A 95 10.36 -5.61 10.35
N SER A 96 11.33 -5.06 9.61
CA SER A 96 12.56 -4.46 10.15
C SER A 96 12.33 -3.20 10.98
N GLU A 97 11.24 -2.47 10.73
CA GLU A 97 10.94 -1.19 11.36
C GLU A 97 10.11 -1.33 12.64
N ARG A 98 9.35 -2.43 12.78
CA ARG A 98 8.39 -2.63 13.88
C ARG A 98 9.01 -2.62 15.28
N LYS A 99 10.28 -3.00 15.42
CA LYS A 99 10.99 -2.93 16.72
C LYS A 99 11.09 -1.49 17.26
N LYS A 100 11.04 -0.49 16.37
CA LYS A 100 11.13 0.93 16.73
C LYS A 100 9.81 1.46 17.30
N TRP A 101 8.68 0.81 17.01
CA TRP A 101 7.35 1.29 17.38
C TRP A 101 7.17 1.49 18.90
N ILE A 102 7.88 0.75 19.74
CA ILE A 102 7.82 0.92 21.20
C ILE A 102 8.11 2.36 21.66
N HIS A 103 8.85 3.14 20.86
CA HIS A 103 9.14 4.55 21.14
C HIS A 103 7.94 5.49 21.02
N CYS A 104 6.82 5.04 20.46
CA CYS A 104 5.59 5.83 20.33
C CYS A 104 4.38 5.22 21.06
N PHE A 105 4.58 4.27 21.97
CA PHE A 105 3.47 3.56 22.65
C PHE A 105 2.86 4.32 23.84
N GLU A 106 3.53 5.36 24.33
CA GLU A 106 3.06 6.13 25.49
C GLU A 106 2.15 7.30 25.06
N GLY A 107 1.03 7.48 25.76
CA GLY A 107 0.13 8.62 25.54
C GLY A 107 -0.67 8.58 24.23
N VAL A 108 -0.77 7.42 23.58
CA VAL A 108 -1.52 7.27 22.32
C VAL A 108 -3.02 7.34 22.57
N THR A 109 -3.66 8.38 22.02
CA THR A 109 -5.13 8.54 22.07
C THR A 109 -5.84 7.54 21.17
N CYS A 110 -5.32 7.34 19.95
CA CYS A 110 -5.91 6.46 18.96
C CYS A 110 -4.82 5.92 18.02
N ILE A 111 -4.98 4.68 17.58
CA ILE A 111 -4.18 4.07 16.52
C ILE A 111 -5.01 4.03 15.25
N ILE A 112 -4.45 4.52 14.15
CA ILE A 112 -5.01 4.31 12.81
C ILE A 112 -4.23 3.16 12.17
N PHE A 113 -4.89 2.02 11.98
CA PHE A 113 -4.30 0.87 11.30
C PHE A 113 -4.78 0.82 9.85
N CYS A 114 -3.85 0.78 8.90
CA CYS A 114 -4.17 0.73 7.47
C CYS A 114 -3.91 -0.68 6.92
N GLY A 115 -4.98 -1.43 6.65
CA GLY A 115 -4.94 -2.69 5.90
C GLY A 115 -5.23 -2.46 4.42
N ALA A 116 -4.52 -3.13 3.52
CA ALA A 116 -4.76 -3.03 2.08
C ALA A 116 -5.70 -4.14 1.60
N LEU A 117 -6.92 -3.80 1.17
CA LEU A 117 -7.88 -4.77 0.63
C LEU A 117 -7.32 -5.53 -0.57
N SER A 118 -6.61 -4.82 -1.44
CA SER A 118 -6.04 -5.34 -2.68
C SER A 118 -4.86 -6.30 -2.49
N ALA A 119 -4.43 -6.59 -1.26
CA ALA A 119 -3.23 -7.39 -0.98
C ALA A 119 -3.50 -8.89 -0.79
N TYR A 120 -4.76 -9.33 -0.90
CA TYR A 120 -5.18 -10.73 -0.65
C TYR A 120 -4.53 -11.76 -1.57
N ASP A 121 -4.09 -11.37 -2.77
CA ASP A 121 -3.46 -12.24 -3.76
C ASP A 121 -1.94 -12.03 -3.86
N MET A 122 -1.34 -11.33 -2.90
CA MET A 122 0.08 -10.96 -2.93
C MET A 122 0.86 -11.54 -1.74
N VAL A 123 2.15 -11.75 -1.94
CA VAL A 123 3.11 -12.15 -0.89
C VAL A 123 4.00 -10.99 -0.45
N LEU A 124 4.57 -11.05 0.74
CA LEU A 124 5.45 -10.02 1.27
C LEU A 124 6.70 -9.84 0.39
N VAL A 125 7.31 -8.65 0.44
CA VAL A 125 8.61 -8.43 -0.22
C VAL A 125 9.71 -9.13 0.57
N GLU A 126 9.58 -9.14 1.90
CA GLU A 126 10.53 -9.73 2.82
C GLU A 126 10.47 -11.26 2.88
N ASP A 127 9.38 -11.87 2.39
CA ASP A 127 9.05 -13.29 2.58
C ASP A 127 7.99 -13.74 1.56
N ASP A 128 8.40 -14.52 0.55
CA ASP A 128 7.53 -14.92 -0.57
C ASP A 128 6.59 -16.09 -0.24
N GLU A 129 6.71 -16.69 0.94
CA GLU A 129 5.79 -17.71 1.43
C GLU A 129 4.62 -17.12 2.23
N VAL A 130 4.71 -15.85 2.64
CA VAL A 130 3.72 -15.20 3.50
C VAL A 130 2.82 -14.26 2.69
N ASN A 131 1.53 -14.58 2.67
CA ASN A 131 0.50 -13.71 2.09
C ASN A 131 0.38 -12.40 2.88
N ARG A 132 0.30 -11.27 2.16
CA ARG A 132 0.26 -9.92 2.75
C ARG A 132 -0.99 -9.66 3.60
N MET A 133 -2.16 -10.20 3.20
CA MET A 133 -3.39 -10.03 3.96
C MET A 133 -3.32 -10.78 5.29
N HIS A 134 -2.83 -12.03 5.28
CA HIS A 134 -2.62 -12.80 6.51
C HIS A 134 -1.61 -12.14 7.46
N GLU A 135 -0.50 -11.62 6.94
CA GLU A 135 0.44 -10.82 7.75
C GLU A 135 -0.25 -9.59 8.36
N SER A 136 -1.09 -8.89 7.58
CA SER A 136 -1.83 -7.71 8.06
C SER A 136 -2.81 -8.07 9.17
N LEU A 137 -3.53 -9.18 9.06
CA LEU A 137 -4.44 -9.70 10.08
C LEU A 137 -3.69 -10.08 11.36
N HIS A 138 -2.57 -10.80 11.22
CA HIS A 138 -1.72 -11.16 12.37
C HIS A 138 -1.15 -9.93 13.08
N LEU A 139 -0.70 -8.93 12.33
CA LEU A 139 -0.18 -7.68 12.88
C LEU A 139 -1.29 -6.89 13.60
N PHE A 140 -2.47 -6.77 12.98
CA PHE A 140 -3.61 -6.10 13.59
C PHE A 140 -4.01 -6.77 14.92
N ASN A 141 -4.18 -8.09 14.91
CA ASN A 141 -4.49 -8.86 16.11
C ASN A 141 -3.42 -8.68 17.21
N SER A 142 -2.15 -8.61 16.83
CA SER A 142 -1.06 -8.35 17.78
C SER A 142 -1.15 -6.96 18.41
N ILE A 143 -1.55 -5.93 17.65
CA ILE A 143 -1.75 -4.56 18.15
C ILE A 143 -2.97 -4.50 19.08
N CYS A 144 -4.11 -5.07 18.67
CA CYS A 144 -5.34 -5.10 19.47
C CYS A 144 -5.15 -5.76 20.83
N ASN A 145 -4.32 -6.81 20.90
CA ASN A 145 -4.05 -7.56 22.13
C ASN A 145 -2.80 -7.06 22.87
N HIS A 146 -2.15 -5.98 22.42
CA HIS A 146 -0.94 -5.49 23.07
C HIS A 146 -1.28 -4.72 24.35
N ARG A 147 -0.61 -5.08 25.46
CA ARG A 147 -0.89 -4.50 26.79
C ARG A 147 -0.82 -2.97 26.88
N PHE A 148 0.03 -2.34 26.08
CA PHE A 148 0.16 -0.87 26.07
C PHE A 148 -1.04 -0.17 25.39
N PHE A 149 -1.84 -0.92 24.63
CA PHE A 149 -2.98 -0.40 23.86
C PHE A 149 -4.33 -0.90 24.39
N ALA A 150 -4.35 -1.51 25.57
CA ALA A 150 -5.57 -2.11 26.15
C ALA A 150 -6.74 -1.13 26.29
N THR A 151 -6.46 0.18 26.44
CA THR A 151 -7.48 1.23 26.52
C THR A 151 -7.44 2.19 25.33
N THR A 152 -6.62 1.91 24.31
CA THR A 152 -6.44 2.79 23.15
C THR A 152 -7.45 2.41 22.07
N SER A 153 -8.18 3.40 21.55
CA SER A 153 -9.11 3.15 20.43
C SER A 153 -8.33 2.89 19.15
N ILE A 154 -8.74 1.86 18.39
CA ILE A 154 -8.14 1.52 17.10
C ILE A 154 -9.16 1.81 16.00
N VAL A 155 -8.75 2.63 15.03
CA VAL A 155 -9.51 2.91 13.81
C VAL A 155 -8.87 2.11 12.67
N LEU A 156 -9.64 1.20 12.09
CA LEU A 156 -9.22 0.40 10.94
C LEU A 156 -9.59 1.09 9.63
N PHE A 157 -8.58 1.38 8.80
CA PHE A 157 -8.75 1.82 7.42
C PHE A 157 -8.46 0.65 6.48
N LEU A 158 -9.50 0.17 5.81
CA LEU A 158 -9.40 -0.76 4.70
C LEU A 158 -9.17 0.04 3.40
N ASN A 159 -7.89 0.21 3.06
CA ASN A 159 -7.42 1.06 1.97
C ASN A 159 -7.30 0.29 0.65
N LYS A 160 -7.05 1.02 -0.45
CA LYS A 160 -6.88 0.50 -1.82
C LYS A 160 -8.13 -0.20 -2.35
N LYS A 161 -9.30 0.34 -2.00
CA LYS A 161 -10.60 -0.15 -2.46
C LYS A 161 -10.72 -0.14 -3.98
N ASP A 162 -10.13 0.86 -4.62
CA ASP A 162 -10.08 1.05 -6.07
C ASP A 162 -9.34 -0.11 -6.75
N LEU A 163 -8.17 -0.49 -6.22
CA LEU A 163 -7.42 -1.64 -6.73
C LEU A 163 -8.12 -2.96 -6.43
N PHE A 164 -8.76 -3.06 -5.26
CA PHE A 164 -9.50 -4.27 -4.89
C PHE A 164 -10.72 -4.50 -5.78
N GLU A 165 -11.48 -3.44 -6.11
CA GLU A 165 -12.67 -3.51 -6.96
C GLU A 165 -12.37 -4.05 -8.36
N GLU A 166 -11.23 -3.70 -8.95
CA GLU A 166 -10.82 -4.24 -10.25
C GLU A 166 -10.26 -5.66 -10.15
N LYS A 167 -9.54 -5.95 -9.06
CA LYS A 167 -8.86 -7.23 -8.85
C LYS A 167 -9.83 -8.36 -8.51
N ILE A 168 -10.83 -8.08 -7.68
CA ILE A 168 -11.81 -9.08 -7.24
C ILE A 168 -12.59 -9.65 -8.44
N LYS A 169 -12.81 -8.86 -9.50
CA LYS A 169 -13.46 -9.34 -10.74
C LYS A 169 -12.67 -10.47 -11.44
N LYS A 170 -11.37 -10.59 -11.17
CA LYS A 170 -10.45 -11.52 -11.86
C LYS A 170 -10.02 -12.69 -10.98
N VAL A 171 -9.75 -12.43 -9.71
CA VAL A 171 -9.16 -13.42 -8.78
C VAL A 171 -10.11 -13.63 -7.61
N HIS A 172 -10.59 -14.85 -7.42
CA HIS A 172 -11.53 -15.18 -6.35
C HIS A 172 -10.91 -15.02 -4.97
N LEU A 173 -11.65 -14.45 -4.01
CA LEU A 173 -11.14 -14.24 -2.64
C LEU A 173 -10.68 -15.53 -1.95
N SER A 174 -11.22 -16.68 -2.37
CA SER A 174 -10.90 -17.99 -1.80
C SER A 174 -9.44 -18.42 -1.91
N ILE A 175 -8.64 -17.79 -2.79
CA ILE A 175 -7.19 -18.03 -2.83
C ILE A 175 -6.49 -17.59 -1.54
N CYS A 176 -7.05 -16.60 -0.84
CA CYS A 176 -6.55 -16.08 0.42
C CYS A 176 -7.31 -16.70 1.59
N PHE A 177 -8.63 -16.86 1.43
CA PHE A 177 -9.52 -17.38 2.46
C PHE A 177 -10.26 -18.62 1.94
N PRO A 178 -9.69 -19.83 2.06
CA PRO A 178 -10.29 -21.04 1.50
C PRO A 178 -11.72 -21.32 1.95
N ASP A 179 -12.09 -20.84 3.14
CA ASP A 179 -13.43 -20.97 3.73
C ASP A 179 -14.45 -19.94 3.20
N TYR A 180 -14.03 -19.02 2.31
CA TYR A 180 -14.94 -18.07 1.67
C TYR A 180 -15.71 -18.73 0.53
N ASP A 181 -17.02 -18.90 0.74
CA ASP A 181 -17.98 -19.48 -0.22
C ASP A 181 -18.91 -18.43 -0.85
N GLY A 182 -18.69 -17.15 -0.54
CA GLY A 182 -19.52 -16.04 -0.99
C GLY A 182 -19.29 -15.63 -2.45
N PRO A 183 -20.17 -14.77 -3.01
CA PRO A 183 -20.01 -14.22 -4.34
C PRO A 183 -18.77 -13.33 -4.46
N ASN A 184 -18.07 -13.41 -5.59
CA ASN A 184 -16.86 -12.62 -5.82
C ASN A 184 -17.14 -11.15 -6.21
N THR A 185 -18.07 -10.50 -5.50
CA THR A 185 -18.41 -9.09 -5.67
C THR A 185 -17.58 -8.24 -4.71
N TYR A 186 -17.43 -6.94 -5.01
CA TYR A 186 -16.73 -6.01 -4.14
C TYR A 186 -17.35 -5.98 -2.73
N ASP A 187 -18.67 -5.84 -2.63
CA ASP A 187 -19.37 -5.70 -1.35
C ASP A 187 -19.21 -6.97 -0.50
N ASP A 188 -19.55 -8.14 -1.05
CA ASP A 188 -19.48 -9.41 -0.31
C ASP A 188 -18.06 -9.76 0.15
N ALA A 189 -17.07 -9.54 -0.72
CA ALA A 189 -15.68 -9.87 -0.44
C ALA A 189 -15.05 -8.87 0.53
N SER A 190 -15.33 -7.56 0.39
CA SER A 190 -14.82 -6.53 1.31
C SER A 190 -15.45 -6.65 2.70
N ASP A 191 -16.74 -6.96 2.79
CA ASP A 191 -17.41 -7.25 4.07
C ASP A 191 -16.85 -8.50 4.75
N TYR A 192 -16.50 -9.53 3.97
CA TYR A 192 -15.84 -10.71 4.52
C TYR A 192 -14.47 -10.37 5.08
N ILE A 193 -13.62 -9.66 4.31
CA ILE A 193 -12.30 -9.22 4.79
C ILE A 193 -12.44 -8.36 6.04
N LYS A 194 -13.40 -7.43 6.07
CA LYS A 194 -13.67 -6.60 7.24
C LYS A 194 -13.94 -7.44 8.48
N LYS A 195 -14.79 -8.48 8.38
CA LYS A 195 -15.07 -9.41 9.48
C LYS A 195 -13.84 -10.18 9.97
N GLN A 196 -12.83 -10.40 9.13
CA GLN A 196 -11.57 -11.03 9.57
C GLN A 196 -10.76 -10.12 10.50
N PHE A 197 -10.96 -8.80 10.43
CA PHE A 197 -10.33 -7.83 11.33
C PHE A 197 -11.17 -7.55 12.59
N GLU A 198 -12.39 -8.08 12.71
CA GLU A 198 -13.26 -7.91 13.89
C GLU A 198 -12.98 -9.00 14.94
#